data_AF-A0A961P4D1-F1
#
_entry.id   AF-A0A961P4D1-F1
#
_cell.length_a   1.000
_cell.length_b   1.000
_cell.length_c   1.000
_cell.angle_alpha   90.00
_cell.angle_beta   90.00
_cell.angle_gamma   90.00
#
_symmetry.space_group_name_H-M   'P 1'
#
loop_
_entity.id
_entity.type
_entity.pdbx_description
1 polymer ?
#
loop_
_entity_poly.entity_id
_entity_poly.type
_entity_poly.pdbx_seq_one_letter_code
_entity_poly.pdbx_strand_id
1 'polypeptide(L)' 'MDWLIIIGTIVALAGLAGLLVSALKVIRARRAGLDEAALKDAVRAAMVLNMGAFALSALGLMMVVVGVILA' A
#
# COMPACT_ATOMS: atom_id res chain seq x y z
N MET A 1 0.03 -6.36 -25.00
CA MET A 1 -1.27 -6.17 -24.31
C MET A 1 -1.26 -4.89 -23.48
N ASP A 2 -1.35 -3.73 -24.13
CA ASP A 2 -0.97 -2.44 -23.50
C ASP A 2 -1.95 -1.95 -22.44
N TRP A 3 -3.23 -2.29 -22.59
CA TRP A 3 -4.26 -1.97 -21.60
C TRP A 3 -3.99 -2.62 -20.24
N LEU A 4 -3.46 -3.86 -20.22
CA LEU A 4 -3.15 -4.60 -19.00
C LEU A 4 -1.95 -3.97 -18.27
N ILE A 5 -0.98 -3.45 -19.04
CA ILE A 5 0.17 -2.69 -18.51
C ILE A 5 -0.34 -1.40 -17.87
N ILE A 6 -1.16 -0.61 -18.58
CA ILE A 6 -1.65 0.69 -18.08
C ILE A 6 -2.48 0.51 -16.80
N ILE A 7 -3.42 -0.44 -16.80
CA ILE A 7 -4.25 -0.73 -15.61
C ILE A 7 -3.36 -1.23 -14.47
N GLY A 8 -2.42 -2.14 -14.76
CA GLY A 8 -1.45 -2.64 -13.79
C GLY A 8 -0.66 -1.52 -13.13
N THR A 9 -0.17 -0.55 -13.92
CA THR A 9 0.56 0.62 -13.42
C THR A 9 -0.31 1.48 -12.52
N ILE A 10 -1.55 1.80 -12.92
CA ILE A 10 -2.47 2.60 -12.10
C ILE A 10 -2.74 1.91 -10.76
N VAL A 11 -3.01 0.60 -10.78
CA VAL A 11 -3.28 -0.19 -9.58
C VAL A 11 -2.05 -0.24 -8.66
N ALA A 12 -0.85 -0.44 -9.24
CA ALA A 12 0.40 -0.46 -8.50
C ALA A 12 0.65 0.89 -7.80
N LEU A 13 0.45 1.99 -8.52
CA LEU A 13 0.62 3.35 -7.98
C LEU A 13 -0.41 3.66 -6.89
N ALA A 14 -1.66 3.21 -7.03
CA ALA A 14 -2.66 3.34 -5.99
C ALA A 14 -2.27 2.58 -4.71
N GLY A 15 -1.75 1.35 -4.85
CA GLY A 15 -1.20 0.58 -3.74
C GLY A 15 -0.01 1.29 -3.08
N LEU A 16 0.91 1.83 -3.89
CA LEU A 16 2.07 2.59 -3.39
C LEU A 16 1.64 3.85 -2.62
N ALA A 17 0.66 4.60 -3.11
CA ALA A 17 0.09 5.73 -2.39
C ALA A 17 -0.51 5.29 -1.03
N GLY A 18 -1.21 4.16 -1.00
CA GLY A 18 -1.70 3.56 0.24
C GLY A 18 -0.60 3.22 1.25
N LEU A 19 0.55 2.70 0.77
CA LEU A 19 1.73 2.41 1.60
C LEU A 19 2.35 3.69 2.18
N LEU A 20 2.40 4.78 1.40
CA LEU A 20 2.86 6.07 1.91
C LEU A 20 1.92 6.60 3.00
N VAL A 21 0.60 6.47 2.81
CA VAL A 21 -0.39 6.89 3.80
C VAL A 21 -0.29 6.06 5.09
N SER A 22 -0.12 4.75 5.00
CA SER A 22 0.04 3.88 6.19
C SER A 22 1.31 4.25 6.97
N ALA A 23 2.44 4.47 6.27
CA ALA A 23 3.70 4.88 6.87
C ALA A 23 3.58 6.22 7.60
N LEU A 24 2.97 7.23 6.95
CA LEU A 24 2.74 8.54 7.56
C LEU A 24 1.84 8.45 8.79
N LYS A 25 0.84 7.56 8.79
CA LYS A 25 -0.05 7.33 9.94
C LYS A 25 0.70 6.75 11.14
N VAL A 26 1.58 5.77 10.91
CA VAL A 26 2.46 5.21 11.96
C VAL A 26 3.42 6.26 12.50
N ILE A 27 4.09 7.02 11.62
CA ILE A 27 5.03 8.08 12.03
C ILE A 27 4.32 9.12 12.90
N ARG A 28 3.12 9.56 12.50
CA ARG A 28 2.32 10.51 13.28
C ARG A 28 1.91 9.94 14.64
N ALA A 29 1.43 8.69 14.69
CA ALA A 29 1.06 8.04 15.95
C ALA A 29 2.25 7.93 16.92
N ARG A 30 3.44 7.54 16.42
CA ARG A 30 4.67 7.48 17.22
C ARG A 30 5.11 8.85 17.74
N ARG A 31 4.88 9.92 16.97
CA ARG A 31 5.22 11.30 17.36
C ARG A 31 4.20 11.93 18.31
N ALA A 32 3.00 11.38 18.42
CA ALA A 32 1.93 11.94 19.24
C ALA A 32 2.07 11.67 20.75
N GLY A 33 3.10 10.92 21.18
CA GLY A 33 3.33 10.65 22.61
C GLY A 33 2.20 9.88 23.28
N LEU A 34 1.52 9.01 22.52
CA LEU A 34 0.42 8.18 23.01
C LEU A 34 0.90 7.20 24.10
N ASP A 35 0.01 6.91 25.04
CA ASP A 35 0.20 5.79 25.98
C ASP A 35 0.32 4.47 25.22
N GLU A 36 0.99 3.48 25.82
CA GLU A 36 1.43 2.27 25.14
C GLU A 36 0.27 1.46 24.54
N ALA A 37 -0.87 1.40 25.23
CA ALA A 37 -2.08 0.76 24.72
C ALA A 37 -2.62 1.48 23.48
N ALA A 38 -2.73 2.82 23.54
CA ALA A 38 -3.23 3.63 22.43
C ALA A 38 -2.28 3.62 21.22
N LEU A 39 -0.97 3.57 21.44
CA LEU A 39 0.02 3.44 20.38
C LEU A 39 -0.12 2.10 19.67
N LYS A 40 -0.27 0.99 20.41
CA LYS A 40 -0.45 -0.35 19.84
C LYS A 40 -1.69 -0.42 18.96
N ASP A 41 -2.81 0.15 19.41
CA ASP A 41 -4.05 0.18 18.63
C ASP A 41 -3.92 1.03 17.35
N ALA A 42 -3.30 2.21 17.46
CA ALA A 42 -3.07 3.08 16.30
C ALA A 42 -2.17 2.41 15.25
N VAL A 43 -1.11 1.72 15.68
CA VAL A 43 -0.21 0.97 14.80
C VAL A 43 -0.92 -0.23 14.18
N ARG A 44 -1.71 -0.98 14.97
CA ARG A 44 -2.49 -2.13 14.46
C ARG A 44 -3.44 -1.71 13.35
N ALA A 45 -4.16 -0.60 13.54
CA ALA A 45 -5.04 -0.05 12.51
C ALA A 45 -4.28 0.38 11.24
N ALA A 46 -3.08 0.95 11.39
CA ALA A 46 -2.23 1.32 10.26
C ALA A 46 -1.66 0.10 9.52
N MET A 47 -1.38 -1.02 10.22
CA MET A 47 -0.91 -2.26 9.60
C MET A 47 -1.96 -2.91 8.70
N VAL A 48 -3.24 -2.86 9.07
CA VAL A 48 -4.33 -3.35 8.21
C VAL A 48 -4.35 -2.59 6.88
N LEU A 49 -4.27 -1.26 6.95
CA LEU A 49 -4.17 -0.42 5.75
C LEU A 49 -2.90 -0.75 4.93
N ASN A 50 -1.77 -0.94 5.61
CA ASN A 50 -0.50 -1.28 4.97
C ASN A 50 -0.57 -2.61 4.21
N MET A 51 -1.18 -3.64 4.80
CA MET A 51 -1.32 -4.96 4.17
C MET A 51 -2.23 -4.90 2.93
N GLY A 52 -3.35 -4.16 3.02
CA GLY A 52 -4.23 -3.95 1.87
C GLY A 52 -3.53 -3.18 0.74
N ALA A 53 -2.81 -2.12 1.08
CA ALA A 53 -2.04 -1.33 0.12
C ALA A 53 -0.90 -2.12 -0.54
N PHE A 54 -0.19 -2.94 0.25
CA PHE A 54 0.85 -3.84 -0.25
C PHE A 54 0.28 -4.86 -1.25
N ALA A 55 -0.83 -5.52 -0.90
CA ALA A 55 -1.49 -6.48 -1.78
C ALA A 55 -1.93 -5.81 -3.09
N LEU A 56 -2.54 -4.62 -3.01
CA LEU A 56 -2.94 -3.87 -4.21
C LEU A 56 -1.73 -3.51 -5.08
N SER A 57 -0.63 -3.06 -4.46
CA SER A 57 0.60 -2.73 -5.18
C SER A 57 1.21 -3.95 -5.88
N ALA A 58 1.24 -5.09 -5.19
CA ALA A 58 1.77 -6.34 -5.72
C ALA A 58 0.92 -6.88 -6.88
N LEU A 59 -0.42 -6.81 -6.76
CA LEU A 59 -1.34 -7.20 -7.82
C LEU A 59 -1.17 -6.31 -9.07
N GLY A 60 -1.05 -4.99 -8.86
CA GLY A 60 -0.76 -4.05 -9.95
C GLY A 60 0.53 -4.37 -10.69
N LEU A 61 1.61 -4.63 -9.93
CA LEU A 61 2.90 -5.01 -10.51
C LEU A 61 2.80 -6.36 -11.26
N MET A 62 2.09 -7.33 -10.71
CA MET A 62 1.87 -8.62 -11.37
C MET A 62 1.14 -8.45 -12.70
N MET A 63 0.11 -7.58 -12.76
CA MET A 63 -0.56 -7.23 -14.02
C MET A 63 0.42 -6.62 -15.02
N VAL A 64 1.27 -5.67 -14.62
CA VAL A 64 2.30 -5.10 -15.52
C VAL A 64 3.21 -6.19 -16.07
N VAL A 65 3.76 -7.06 -15.21
CA VAL A 65 4.67 -8.14 -15.60
C VAL A 65 4.00 -9.09 -16.60
N VAL A 66 2.79 -9.53 -16.31
CA VAL A 66 2.01 -10.38 -17.23
C VAL A 66 1.74 -9.66 -18.55
N GLY A 67 1.39 -8.37 -18.51
CA GLY A 67 1.12 -7.57 -19.68
C GLY A 67 2.33 -7.40 -20.59
N VAL A 68 3.52 -7.26 -20.01
CA VAL A 68 4.79 -7.20 -20.72
C VAL A 68 5.17 -8.55 -21.33
N ILE A 69 4.96 -9.67 -20.61
CA ILE A 69 5.23 -11.01 -21.13
C ILE A 69 4.31 -11.36 -22.32
N LEU A 70 3.06 -10.90 -22.28
CA LEU A 70 2.05 -11.14 -23.32
C LEU A 70 2.04 -10.10 -24.45
N ALA A 71 2.87 -9.06 -24.38
CA ALA A 71 3.00 -8.04 -25.42
C ALA A 71 3.98 -8.52 -26.51
#